data_AF-A0A9P7Q8D8-F1
#
_entry.id   AF-A0A9P7Q8D8-F1
#
_cell.length_a   1.000
_cell.length_b   1.000
_cell.length_c   1.000
_cell.angle_alpha   90.00
_cell.angle_beta   90.00
_cell.angle_gamma   90.00
#
_symmetry.space_group_name_H-M   'P 1'
#
loop_
_entity.id
_entity.type
_entity.pdbx_description
1 polymer ?
#
loop_
_entity_poly.entity_id
_entity_poly.type
_entity_poly.pdbx_seq_one_letter_code
_entity_poly.pdbx_strand_id
1 'polypeptide(L)'
;MPKKRNHVKSFKPSVSASSLSSTSSSTSAAKSSKSVNELLATLRHSAAGGAISSPQLLPSPSVPPGIREILQIPEHPSPAPRRPLRQRFDADGRRLPAGPAPPRSWVLRQSVIDNVENSLSRSLRISYASVEGTALPGAPLPHPKSLIAIILKRLAVDWDIHRVYNQYHLYFIPSHLKSALVRYVGLASEDGISLSDLRTIFLPPEQGDGNEELNSQASANSEITCLDLSASIGRSLRLKDICLLLFSPAKADPIVKELQDSWDTADSSPSPPRLLLPNLTHLSLALDPHSKRDVSWKHLLTLSSKLPTVTHLSLAYWPEPCLTPRAKSSIVSSPHGQNIPYGGTTIYSHSLDHDWSEALLVLRMLGNHFYKLEFLDLTGCAPWFEALQRRDGHDFVDWSSCWGKVAVLRLYAGWRLGTEALPSDRAAFTKAVETAKSVERHIRCMRAGKGRFMTVERDELIT
;
A
#
# COMPACT_ATOMS: atom_id res chain seq x y z
N MET A 1 -11.42 -57.37 10.66
CA MET A 1 -9.99 -57.16 11.02
C MET A 1 -9.22 -56.71 9.77
N PRO A 2 -8.11 -55.96 9.88
CA PRO A 2 -8.01 -54.71 9.11
C PRO A 2 -6.83 -54.55 8.13
N LYS A 3 -7.05 -53.78 7.05
CA LYS A 3 -6.07 -53.04 6.23
C LYS A 3 -6.82 -51.84 5.60
N LYS A 4 -6.30 -50.61 5.46
CA LYS A 4 -5.09 -49.91 5.94
C LYS A 4 -5.43 -48.40 5.96
N ARG A 5 -5.10 -47.63 7.01
CA ARG A 5 -5.12 -46.15 6.98
C ARG A 5 -3.68 -45.65 6.86
N ASN A 6 -3.38 -44.84 5.85
CA ASN A 6 -2.13 -44.09 5.78
C ASN A 6 -2.44 -42.58 5.83
N HIS A 7 -2.04 -41.93 6.92
CA HIS A 7 -2.10 -40.48 7.04
C HIS A 7 -0.87 -39.85 6.37
N VAL A 8 -1.09 -38.78 5.60
CA VAL A 8 -0.02 -37.90 5.11
C VAL A 8 0.64 -37.21 6.31
N LYS A 9 1.98 -37.32 6.43
CA LYS A 9 2.76 -36.55 7.40
C LYS A 9 3.60 -35.51 6.68
N SER A 10 3.48 -34.28 7.17
CA SER A 10 4.23 -33.10 6.73
C SER A 10 5.72 -33.21 7.05
N PHE A 11 6.58 -32.90 6.07
CA PHE A 11 8.01 -32.71 6.29
C PHE A 11 8.30 -31.26 6.72
N LYS A 12 8.95 -31.09 7.86
CA LYS A 12 9.72 -29.87 8.21
C LYS A 12 11.18 -30.12 7.83
N PRO A 13 11.89 -29.19 7.17
CA PRO A 13 13.33 -29.32 6.97
C PRO A 13 14.07 -28.99 8.26
N SER A 14 14.97 -29.89 8.70
CA SER A 14 15.92 -29.65 9.78
C SER A 14 17.27 -29.26 9.19
N VAL A 15 17.88 -28.22 9.72
CA VAL A 15 19.24 -27.78 9.36
C VAL A 15 20.23 -28.60 10.19
N SER A 16 21.22 -29.23 9.55
CA SER A 16 22.38 -29.82 10.22
C SER A 16 23.66 -29.57 9.41
N ALA A 17 24.70 -29.13 10.09
CA ALA A 17 26.01 -28.85 9.51
C ALA A 17 26.99 -30.03 9.66
N SER A 18 27.82 -30.19 8.64
CA SER A 18 29.18 -30.78 8.60
C SER A 18 29.79 -31.48 9.83
N SER A 19 30.30 -32.70 9.61
CA SER A 19 31.66 -33.10 10.05
C SER A 19 32.20 -34.34 9.30
N LEU A 20 33.46 -34.25 8.85
CA LEU A 20 34.61 -35.20 8.90
C LEU A 20 34.34 -36.73 9.15
N SER A 21 35.09 -37.72 8.63
CA SER A 21 36.36 -37.76 7.85
C SER A 21 36.72 -39.21 7.39
N SER A 22 37.52 -39.35 6.32
CA SER A 22 38.49 -40.44 5.96
C SER A 22 38.20 -41.94 6.27
N THR A 23 38.56 -42.92 5.41
CA THR A 23 39.95 -43.42 5.22
C THR A 23 40.15 -44.21 3.91
N SER A 24 41.42 -44.36 3.49
CA SER A 24 42.03 -44.96 2.27
C SER A 24 41.70 -46.44 1.96
N SER A 25 42.05 -47.04 0.80
CA SER A 25 43.14 -46.81 -0.19
C SER A 25 42.72 -47.24 -1.64
N SER A 26 43.55 -47.34 -2.71
CA SER A 26 45.02 -47.28 -2.94
C SER A 26 45.42 -46.83 -4.38
N THR A 27 46.74 -46.85 -4.66
CA THR A 27 47.51 -47.01 -5.94
C THR A 27 46.83 -46.91 -7.32
N SER A 28 47.39 -46.24 -8.34
CA SER A 28 48.65 -45.48 -8.45
C SER A 28 48.76 -44.70 -9.80
N ALA A 29 49.14 -43.41 -9.77
CA ALA A 29 49.89 -42.71 -10.83
C ALA A 29 50.21 -41.28 -10.36
N ALA A 30 51.49 -40.87 -10.37
CA ALA A 30 51.93 -39.65 -9.70
C ALA A 30 51.75 -38.37 -10.54
N LYS A 31 51.02 -37.40 -9.98
CA LYS A 31 51.22 -35.96 -10.19
C LYS A 31 51.12 -35.28 -8.83
N SER A 32 52.19 -34.64 -8.37
CA SER A 32 52.17 -33.87 -7.13
C SER A 32 51.18 -32.72 -7.25
N SER A 33 50.25 -32.63 -6.29
CA SER A 33 49.40 -31.45 -6.15
C SER A 33 50.28 -30.28 -5.71
N LYS A 34 50.51 -29.31 -6.60
CA LYS A 34 51.26 -28.08 -6.30
C LYS A 34 50.79 -27.47 -4.99
N SER A 35 51.70 -27.22 -4.06
CA SER A 35 51.30 -26.71 -2.74
C SER A 35 50.81 -25.26 -2.85
N VAL A 36 49.96 -24.83 -1.92
CA VAL A 36 49.47 -23.43 -1.89
C VAL A 36 50.63 -22.43 -1.82
N ASN A 37 51.71 -22.77 -1.12
CA ASN A 37 52.92 -21.95 -1.05
C ASN A 37 53.69 -21.88 -2.38
N GLU A 38 53.64 -22.94 -3.19
CA GLU A 38 54.24 -23.01 -4.53
C GLU A 38 53.43 -22.19 -5.55
N LEU A 39 52.10 -22.19 -5.42
CA LEU A 39 51.21 -21.28 -6.15
C LEU A 39 51.41 -19.81 -5.76
N LEU A 40 51.59 -19.51 -4.47
CA LEU A 40 51.90 -18.16 -4.00
C LEU A 40 53.31 -17.70 -4.40
N ALA A 41 54.30 -18.60 -4.45
CA ALA A 41 55.63 -18.31 -4.97
C ALA A 41 55.56 -17.99 -6.47
N THR A 42 54.90 -18.83 -7.28
CA THR A 42 54.75 -18.58 -8.72
C THR A 42 53.95 -17.31 -9.02
N LEU A 43 52.94 -16.94 -8.21
CA LEU A 43 52.26 -15.63 -8.31
C LEU A 43 53.17 -14.44 -7.96
N ARG A 44 54.06 -14.58 -6.97
CA ARG A 44 55.04 -13.53 -6.62
C ARG A 44 56.11 -13.38 -7.71
N HIS A 45 56.55 -14.48 -8.32
CA HIS A 45 57.49 -14.44 -9.44
C HIS A 45 56.86 -13.90 -10.73
N SER A 46 55.59 -14.18 -11.02
CA SER A 46 54.91 -13.60 -12.20
C SER A 46 54.57 -12.12 -12.02
N ALA A 47 54.31 -11.65 -10.80
CA ALA A 47 54.12 -10.23 -10.49
C ALA A 47 55.42 -9.39 -10.56
N ALA A 48 56.60 -10.03 -10.50
CA ALA A 48 57.89 -9.34 -10.52
C ALA A 48 58.50 -9.14 -11.92
N GLY A 49 57.93 -9.76 -12.96
CA GLY A 49 58.47 -9.74 -14.32
C GLY A 49 57.58 -8.99 -15.31
N GLY A 50 57.56 -7.65 -15.26
CA GLY A 50 56.78 -6.86 -16.22
C GLY A 50 56.45 -5.41 -15.84
N ALA A 51 57.31 -4.73 -15.10
CA ALA A 51 57.12 -3.30 -14.82
C ALA A 51 57.46 -2.43 -16.05
N ILE A 52 56.47 -2.21 -16.92
CA ILE A 52 56.32 -0.91 -17.58
C ILE A 52 55.05 -0.29 -17.00
N SER A 53 55.21 0.88 -16.39
CA SER A 53 54.18 1.54 -15.59
C SER A 53 52.94 1.93 -16.41
N SER A 54 51.85 1.18 -16.28
CA SER A 54 50.52 1.76 -16.41
C SER A 54 50.08 2.25 -15.03
N PRO A 55 49.89 3.56 -14.79
CA PRO A 55 49.27 4.02 -13.55
C PRO A 55 47.87 3.41 -13.45
N GLN A 56 47.44 3.07 -12.23
CA GLN A 56 46.05 2.66 -12.00
C GLN A 56 45.12 3.76 -12.52
N LEU A 57 44.21 3.40 -13.43
CA LEU A 57 43.21 4.29 -13.98
C LEU A 57 42.14 4.63 -12.93
N LEU A 58 42.51 5.50 -11.99
CA LEU A 58 41.56 6.38 -11.33
C LEU A 58 40.99 7.31 -12.41
N PRO A 59 39.66 7.43 -12.56
CA PRO A 59 39.08 8.37 -13.50
C PRO A 59 39.30 9.80 -12.99
N SER A 60 40.35 10.45 -13.47
CA SER A 60 40.56 11.88 -13.22
C SER A 60 39.45 12.68 -13.95
N PRO A 61 38.91 13.73 -13.30
CA PRO A 61 37.85 14.53 -13.91
C PRO A 61 38.38 15.25 -15.16
N SER A 62 37.65 15.13 -16.27
CA SER A 62 38.05 15.81 -17.51
C SER A 62 37.80 17.31 -17.40
N VAL A 63 38.87 18.10 -17.51
CA VAL A 63 38.83 19.57 -17.49
C VAL A 63 38.43 20.10 -18.88
N PRO A 64 37.52 21.09 -18.99
CA PRO A 64 37.15 21.72 -20.27
C PRO A 64 38.33 22.35 -21.03
N PRO A 65 38.28 22.44 -22.38
CA PRO A 65 39.43 22.76 -23.22
C PRO A 65 40.08 24.12 -22.88
N GLY A 66 39.27 25.18 -22.72
CA GLY A 66 39.80 26.53 -22.42
C GLY A 66 40.54 26.65 -21.07
N ILE A 67 40.32 25.73 -20.13
CA ILE A 67 41.07 25.68 -18.85
C ILE A 67 42.34 24.83 -18.99
N ARG A 68 42.35 23.81 -19.87
CA ARG A 68 43.56 23.01 -20.15
C ARG A 68 44.66 23.84 -20.82
N GLU A 69 44.29 24.74 -21.72
CA GLU A 69 45.22 25.63 -22.43
C GLU A 69 45.94 26.59 -21.46
N ILE A 70 45.20 27.16 -20.50
CA ILE A 70 45.75 28.02 -19.44
C ILE A 70 46.69 27.25 -18.50
N LEU A 71 46.37 25.98 -18.20
CA LEU A 71 47.14 25.14 -17.27
C LEU A 71 48.22 24.28 -17.93
N GLN A 72 48.45 24.42 -19.25
CA GLN A 72 49.42 23.65 -20.05
C GLN A 72 49.31 22.12 -19.88
N ILE A 73 48.09 21.61 -19.65
CA ILE A 73 47.86 20.18 -19.43
C ILE A 73 47.90 19.44 -20.78
N PRO A 74 48.76 18.40 -20.96
CA PRO A 74 48.85 17.65 -22.21
C PRO A 74 47.50 17.07 -22.64
N GLU A 75 47.22 17.14 -23.94
CA GLU A 75 45.96 16.62 -24.48
C GLU A 75 45.93 15.08 -24.41
N HIS A 76 44.90 14.55 -23.74
CA HIS A 76 44.66 13.12 -23.72
C HIS A 76 44.42 12.57 -25.14
N PRO A 77 45.01 11.42 -25.52
CA PRO A 77 44.74 10.81 -26.82
C PRO A 77 43.26 10.45 -26.94
N SER A 78 42.70 10.65 -28.13
CA SER A 78 41.30 10.31 -28.41
C SER A 78 41.00 8.85 -28.04
N PRO A 79 39.89 8.56 -27.35
CA PRO A 79 39.57 7.20 -26.94
C PRO A 79 39.43 6.30 -28.17
N ALA A 80 40.10 5.15 -28.13
CA ALA A 80 40.10 4.20 -29.25
C ALA A 80 38.66 3.85 -29.68
N PRO A 81 38.39 3.73 -31.00
CA PRO A 81 37.05 3.51 -31.51
C PRO A 81 36.43 2.26 -30.87
N ARG A 82 35.23 2.42 -30.31
CA ARG A 82 34.51 1.32 -29.64
C ARG A 82 34.34 0.19 -30.64
N ARG A 83 34.98 -0.96 -30.38
CA ARG A 83 34.84 -2.16 -31.19
C ARG A 83 33.34 -2.49 -31.32
N PRO A 84 32.82 -2.78 -32.53
CA PRO A 84 31.42 -3.14 -32.68
C PRO A 84 31.12 -4.35 -31.79
N LEU A 85 29.94 -4.33 -31.19
CA LEU A 85 29.49 -5.32 -30.21
C LEU A 85 29.32 -6.66 -30.95
N ARG A 86 30.39 -7.46 -31.01
CA ARG A 86 30.39 -8.76 -31.68
C ARG A 86 29.25 -9.61 -31.11
N GLN A 87 28.21 -9.82 -31.90
CA GLN A 87 27.20 -10.82 -31.59
C GLN A 87 27.94 -12.14 -31.40
N ARG A 88 27.74 -12.74 -30.23
CA ARG A 88 28.47 -13.93 -29.79
C ARG A 88 27.92 -15.14 -30.53
N PHE A 89 28.37 -15.33 -31.75
CA PHE A 89 28.18 -16.55 -32.53
C PHE A 89 29.43 -17.43 -32.43
N ASP A 90 29.21 -18.74 -32.43
CA ASP A 90 30.25 -19.74 -32.61
C ASP A 90 30.69 -19.81 -34.09
N ALA A 91 31.73 -20.58 -34.40
CA ALA A 91 32.22 -20.77 -35.78
C ALA A 91 31.13 -21.28 -36.74
N ASP A 92 30.19 -22.10 -36.23
CA ASP A 92 29.03 -22.62 -36.96
C ASP A 92 27.81 -21.65 -36.99
N GLY A 93 28.00 -20.37 -36.67
CA GLY A 93 26.93 -19.35 -36.72
C GLY A 93 25.83 -19.51 -35.64
N ARG A 94 26.05 -20.36 -34.63
CA ARG A 94 25.11 -20.58 -33.51
C ARG A 94 25.32 -19.55 -32.41
N ARG A 95 24.25 -18.97 -31.85
CA ARG A 95 24.37 -18.03 -30.72
C ARG A 95 24.93 -18.75 -29.50
N LEU A 96 26.04 -18.25 -28.96
CA LEU A 96 26.60 -18.71 -27.70
C LEU A 96 25.61 -18.45 -26.56
N PRO A 97 25.56 -19.34 -25.55
CA PRO A 97 24.65 -19.18 -24.41
C PRO A 97 24.91 -17.86 -23.68
N ALA A 98 23.84 -17.27 -23.14
CA ALA A 98 23.95 -16.06 -22.33
C ALA A 98 24.91 -16.29 -21.16
N GLY A 99 25.78 -15.31 -20.89
CA GLY A 99 26.64 -15.34 -19.72
C GLY A 99 25.83 -15.35 -18.41
N PRO A 100 26.45 -15.72 -17.28
CA PRO A 100 25.79 -15.65 -15.98
C PRO A 100 25.26 -14.22 -15.74
N ALA A 101 24.05 -14.15 -15.16
CA ALA A 101 23.41 -12.87 -14.87
C ALA A 101 24.32 -11.97 -14.00
N PRO A 102 24.30 -10.64 -14.20
CA PRO A 102 25.12 -9.73 -13.41
C PRO A 102 24.82 -9.86 -11.92
N PRO A 103 25.83 -9.67 -11.04
CA PRO A 103 25.64 -9.79 -9.60
C PRO A 103 24.59 -8.79 -9.11
N ARG A 104 23.73 -9.23 -8.16
CA ARG A 104 22.58 -8.44 -7.67
C ARG A 104 22.98 -7.06 -7.15
N SER A 105 24.19 -6.90 -6.63
CA SER A 105 24.74 -5.64 -6.12
C SER A 105 24.98 -4.57 -7.19
N TRP A 106 25.06 -4.93 -8.48
CA TRP A 106 25.13 -3.97 -9.59
C TRP A 106 23.73 -3.50 -10.00
N VAL A 107 22.76 -4.42 -10.05
CA VAL A 107 21.36 -4.11 -10.41
C VAL A 107 20.69 -3.22 -9.37
N LEU A 108 20.97 -3.44 -8.08
CA LEU A 108 20.31 -2.74 -6.98
C LEU A 108 20.62 -1.23 -6.91
N ARG A 109 21.82 -0.79 -7.34
CA ARG A 109 22.14 0.65 -7.40
C ARG A 109 21.47 1.33 -8.58
N GLN A 110 21.46 0.67 -9.74
CA GLN A 110 20.84 1.21 -10.94
C GLN A 110 19.35 1.46 -10.73
N SER A 111 18.62 0.52 -10.10
CA SER A 111 17.20 0.71 -9.82
C SER A 111 16.88 1.87 -8.88
N VAL A 112 17.82 2.32 -8.04
CA VAL A 112 17.61 3.49 -7.17
C VAL A 112 17.74 4.78 -7.99
N ILE A 113 18.76 4.87 -8.84
CA ILE A 113 19.00 6.03 -9.71
C ILE A 113 17.86 6.16 -10.74
N ASP A 114 17.54 5.07 -11.43
CA ASP A 114 16.45 5.02 -12.42
C ASP A 114 15.09 5.39 -11.78
N ASN A 115 14.84 4.99 -10.53
CA ASN A 115 13.61 5.37 -9.81
C ASN A 115 13.57 6.86 -9.47
N VAL A 116 14.69 7.50 -9.12
CA VAL A 116 14.75 8.94 -8.83
C VAL A 116 14.54 9.75 -10.11
N GLU A 117 15.25 9.44 -11.19
CA GLU A 117 15.07 10.12 -12.48
C GLU A 117 13.65 9.95 -13.04
N ASN A 118 13.08 8.74 -12.94
CA ASN A 118 11.72 8.47 -13.40
C ASN A 118 10.65 9.10 -12.49
N SER A 119 10.92 9.25 -11.19
CA SER A 119 10.06 9.99 -10.26
C SER A 119 10.03 11.49 -10.57
N LEU A 120 11.21 12.10 -10.77
CA LEU A 120 11.34 13.51 -11.18
C LEU A 120 10.68 13.75 -12.55
N SER A 121 10.94 12.88 -13.52
CA SER A 121 10.33 12.94 -14.86
C SER A 121 8.81 12.76 -14.82
N ARG A 122 8.29 11.92 -13.93
CA ARG A 122 6.85 11.77 -13.72
C ARG A 122 6.25 13.01 -13.05
N SER A 123 6.92 13.59 -12.05
CA SER A 123 6.49 14.80 -11.34
C SER A 123 6.33 16.01 -12.28
N LEU A 124 7.26 16.18 -13.22
CA LEU A 124 7.20 17.23 -14.26
C LEU A 124 6.03 17.08 -15.25
N ARG A 125 5.50 15.86 -15.42
CA ARG A 125 4.34 15.55 -16.29
C ARG A 125 3.02 15.58 -15.53
N ILE A 126 3.01 15.00 -14.32
CA ILE A 126 1.83 14.77 -13.49
C ILE A 126 2.21 14.94 -12.02
N SER A 127 1.56 15.89 -11.35
CA SER A 127 1.66 16.09 -9.91
C SER A 127 0.42 15.51 -9.22
N TYR A 128 0.59 14.54 -8.33
CA TYR A 128 -0.54 13.98 -7.55
C TYR A 128 -0.96 14.96 -6.45
N ALA A 129 -2.26 15.06 -6.18
CA ALA A 129 -2.75 15.95 -5.14
C ALA A 129 -2.39 15.38 -3.75
N SER A 130 -1.72 16.19 -2.91
CA SER A 130 -1.32 15.77 -1.57
C SER A 130 -2.50 15.27 -0.76
N VAL A 131 -2.28 14.19 -0.01
CA VAL A 131 -3.24 13.62 0.96
C VAL A 131 -3.57 14.62 2.08
N GLU A 132 -2.75 15.66 2.27
CA GLU A 132 -3.11 16.82 3.11
C GLU A 132 -4.42 17.50 2.67
N GLY A 133 -4.78 17.43 1.38
CA GLY A 133 -6.01 17.98 0.82
C GLY A 133 -7.27 17.14 1.06
N THR A 134 -7.16 15.86 1.42
CA THR A 134 -8.31 14.97 1.65
C THR A 134 -8.88 15.12 3.07
N ALA A 135 -8.96 16.36 3.57
CA ALA A 135 -9.63 16.66 4.83
C ALA A 135 -11.15 16.46 4.69
N LEU A 136 -11.72 15.66 5.57
CA LEU A 136 -13.17 15.52 5.70
C LEU A 136 -13.75 16.85 6.22
N PRO A 137 -14.81 17.40 5.60
CA PRO A 137 -15.45 18.60 6.12
C PRO A 137 -16.06 18.30 7.50
N GLY A 138 -16.07 19.29 8.40
CA GLY A 138 -16.57 19.13 9.76
C GLY A 138 -15.65 18.38 10.73
N ALA A 139 -14.53 17.80 10.28
CA ALA A 139 -13.58 17.14 11.17
C ALA A 139 -12.93 18.14 12.16
N PRO A 140 -12.74 17.76 13.45
CA PRO A 140 -12.19 18.63 14.49
C PRO A 140 -10.67 18.80 14.35
N LEU A 141 -10.25 19.52 13.31
CA LEU A 141 -8.85 19.83 13.03
C LEU A 141 -8.47 21.18 13.66
N PRO A 142 -7.34 21.28 14.39
CA PRO A 142 -6.88 22.54 14.93
C PRO A 142 -6.48 23.49 13.79
N HIS A 143 -6.79 24.78 13.94
CA HIS A 143 -6.49 25.80 12.92
C HIS A 143 -5.00 25.75 12.54
N PRO A 144 -4.61 25.76 11.24
CA PRO A 144 -3.25 25.42 10.81
C PRO A 144 -2.14 26.36 11.30
N LYS A 145 -2.49 27.60 11.70
CA LYS A 145 -1.60 28.59 12.32
C LYS A 145 -1.67 28.61 13.86
N SER A 146 -2.49 27.75 14.48
CA SER A 146 -2.56 27.61 15.93
C SER A 146 -1.30 26.91 16.45
N LEU A 147 -0.83 27.35 17.63
CA LEU A 147 0.24 26.69 18.38
C LEU A 147 -0.02 25.18 18.55
N ILE A 148 -1.28 24.77 18.75
CA ILE A 148 -1.67 23.35 18.86
C ILE A 148 -1.37 22.59 17.56
N ALA A 149 -1.71 23.15 16.41
CA ALA A 149 -1.43 22.52 15.11
C ALA A 149 0.07 22.44 14.83
N ILE A 150 0.83 23.48 15.20
CA ILE A 150 2.29 23.53 15.04
C ILE A 150 2.95 22.46 15.93
N ILE A 151 2.55 22.35 17.20
CA ILE A 151 3.07 21.32 18.12
C ILE A 151 2.71 19.92 17.63
N LEU A 152 1.45 19.65 17.26
CA LEU A 152 1.06 18.32 16.77
C LEU A 152 1.80 17.93 15.49
N LYS A 153 2.04 18.87 14.57
CA LYS A 153 2.90 18.64 13.40
C LYS A 153 4.36 18.34 13.79
N ARG A 154 4.92 19.04 14.80
CA ARG A 154 6.28 18.75 15.28
C ARG A 154 6.38 17.37 15.95
N LEU A 155 5.42 17.03 16.81
CA LEU A 155 5.31 15.69 17.42
C LEU A 155 5.17 14.58 16.37
N ALA A 156 4.51 14.87 15.25
CA ALA A 156 4.35 13.93 14.14
C ALA A 156 5.62 13.75 13.30
N VAL A 157 6.44 14.79 13.15
CA VAL A 157 7.77 14.69 12.49
C VAL A 157 8.75 13.90 13.37
N ASP A 158 8.76 14.16 14.68
CA ASP A 158 9.63 13.46 15.63
C ASP A 158 8.98 12.17 16.21
N TRP A 159 8.01 11.56 15.49
CA TRP A 159 7.15 10.51 16.03
C TRP A 159 7.92 9.26 16.50
N ASP A 160 9.00 8.89 15.81
CA ASP A 160 9.84 7.75 16.19
C ASP A 160 10.49 7.89 17.57
N ILE A 161 10.70 9.13 18.03
CA ILE A 161 11.16 9.41 19.39
C ILE A 161 9.97 9.28 20.35
N HIS A 162 8.85 9.95 20.04
CA HIS A 162 7.69 10.00 20.94
C HIS A 162 7.03 8.63 21.18
N ARG A 163 6.98 7.76 20.16
CA ARG A 163 6.42 6.41 20.28
C ARG A 163 7.22 5.48 21.20
N VAL A 164 8.51 5.77 21.44
CA VAL A 164 9.37 5.00 22.35
C VAL A 164 9.40 5.64 23.73
N TYR A 165 9.80 6.91 23.81
CA TYR A 165 10.05 7.59 25.09
C TYR A 165 8.76 8.05 25.80
N ASN A 166 7.72 8.44 25.05
CA ASN A 166 6.48 8.97 25.60
C ASN A 166 5.31 7.98 25.55
N GLN A 167 5.55 6.69 25.29
CA GLN A 167 4.50 5.68 25.07
C GLN A 167 3.41 5.64 26.15
N TYR A 168 3.79 5.87 27.42
CA TYR A 168 2.87 5.89 28.57
C TYR A 168 2.09 7.21 28.72
N HIS A 169 2.52 8.28 28.04
CA HIS A 169 1.91 9.61 28.08
C HIS A 169 0.98 9.89 26.90
N LEU A 170 1.15 9.19 25.76
CA LEU A 170 0.34 9.37 24.55
C LEU A 170 -1.17 9.15 24.79
N TYR A 171 -1.54 8.24 25.69
CA TYR A 171 -2.93 7.99 26.06
C TYR A 171 -3.62 9.21 26.71
N PHE A 172 -2.87 10.02 27.47
CA PHE A 172 -3.40 11.18 28.22
C PHE A 172 -3.55 12.44 27.37
N ILE A 173 -3.24 12.38 26.07
CA ILE A 173 -3.53 13.48 25.13
C ILE A 173 -5.05 13.69 25.07
N PRO A 174 -5.56 14.94 25.12
CA PRO A 174 -7.00 15.22 25.08
C PRO A 174 -7.70 14.52 23.90
N SER A 175 -8.84 13.87 24.16
CA SER A 175 -9.52 12.99 23.21
C SER A 175 -9.80 13.66 21.85
N HIS A 176 -10.22 14.91 21.83
CA HIS A 176 -10.42 15.68 20.60
C HIS A 176 -9.13 15.85 19.75
N LEU A 177 -7.94 15.96 20.38
CA LEU A 177 -6.65 16.09 19.69
C LEU A 177 -6.09 14.75 19.19
N LYS A 178 -6.51 13.61 19.75
CA LYS A 178 -6.04 12.28 19.32
C LYS A 178 -6.29 12.04 17.83
N SER A 179 -7.47 12.45 17.34
CA SER A 179 -7.83 12.34 15.91
C SER A 179 -6.88 13.14 14.99
N ALA A 180 -6.57 14.38 15.36
CA ALA A 180 -5.66 15.25 14.62
C ALA A 180 -4.20 14.77 14.69
N LEU A 181 -3.75 14.26 15.85
CA LEU A 181 -2.43 13.64 15.99
C LEU A 181 -2.26 12.45 15.03
N VAL A 182 -3.22 11.52 15.02
CA VAL A 182 -3.20 10.34 14.14
C VAL A 182 -3.10 10.75 12.66
N ARG A 183 -3.87 11.77 12.23
CA ARG A 183 -3.77 12.34 10.88
C ARG A 183 -2.36 12.88 10.60
N TYR A 184 -1.83 13.74 11.48
CA TYR A 184 -0.51 14.35 11.25
C TYR A 184 0.62 13.31 11.24
N VAL A 185 0.59 12.32 12.14
CA VAL A 185 1.55 11.20 12.15
C VAL A 185 1.45 10.40 10.85
N GLY A 186 0.23 10.08 10.39
CA GLY A 186 0.03 9.36 9.13
C GLY A 186 0.52 10.09 7.87
N LEU A 187 0.61 11.44 7.92
CA LEU A 187 1.10 12.29 6.83
C LEU A 187 2.60 12.63 6.93
N ALA A 188 3.17 12.70 8.13
CA ALA A 188 4.55 13.13 8.37
C ALA A 188 5.54 11.97 8.54
N SER A 189 5.11 10.86 9.15
CA SER A 189 5.91 9.63 9.21
C SER A 189 6.06 9.06 7.80
N GLU A 190 7.28 8.72 7.39
CA GLU A 190 7.47 8.02 6.12
C GLU A 190 6.62 6.75 6.12
N ASP A 191 6.79 5.85 7.09
CA ASP A 191 6.06 4.58 7.13
C ASP A 191 4.59 4.68 7.55
N GLY A 192 4.09 5.88 7.88
CA GLY A 192 2.74 6.12 8.40
C GLY A 192 2.61 5.70 9.87
N ILE A 193 1.37 5.66 10.39
CA ILE A 193 1.10 5.25 11.77
C ILE A 193 0.93 3.72 11.87
N SER A 194 1.47 3.07 12.88
CA SER A 194 1.36 1.61 13.06
C SER A 194 0.25 1.20 14.04
N LEU A 195 -0.09 -0.10 14.06
CA LEU A 195 -1.13 -0.64 14.96
C LEU A 195 -0.77 -0.50 16.45
N SER A 196 0.51 -0.59 16.80
CA SER A 196 0.97 -0.34 18.17
C SER A 196 0.80 1.12 18.57
N ASP A 197 0.98 2.05 17.64
CA ASP A 197 0.84 3.48 17.89
C ASP A 197 -0.65 3.86 18.09
N LEU A 198 -1.55 3.25 17.31
CA LEU A 198 -2.99 3.40 17.56
C LEU A 198 -3.38 2.85 18.95
N ARG A 199 -2.74 1.77 19.41
CA ARG A 199 -2.95 1.25 20.77
C ARG A 199 -2.44 2.21 21.85
N THR A 200 -1.23 2.76 21.74
CA THR A 200 -0.70 3.70 22.74
C THR A 200 -1.46 5.04 22.81
N ILE A 201 -2.15 5.43 21.73
CA ILE A 201 -3.00 6.64 21.71
C ILE A 201 -4.40 6.37 22.28
N PHE A 202 -5.04 5.26 21.92
CA PHE A 202 -6.47 5.01 22.23
C PHE A 202 -6.72 4.08 23.43
N LEU A 203 -5.73 3.30 23.87
CA LEU A 203 -5.83 2.40 25.04
C LEU A 203 -4.89 2.88 26.15
N PRO A 204 -5.27 2.73 27.43
CA PRO A 204 -4.38 3.01 28.54
C PRO A 204 -3.19 2.04 28.55
N PRO A 205 -2.06 2.43 29.18
CA PRO A 205 -0.96 1.50 29.40
C PRO A 205 -1.42 0.35 30.33
N GLU A 206 -1.04 -0.89 30.01
CA GLU A 206 -1.58 -2.10 30.65
C GLU A 206 -1.36 -2.10 32.19
N GLN A 207 -2.43 -1.84 32.95
CA GLN A 207 -2.45 -1.87 34.43
C GLN A 207 -3.72 -2.56 34.99
N GLY A 208 -4.00 -3.79 34.52
CA GLY A 208 -4.88 -4.74 35.21
C GLY A 208 -6.23 -5.06 34.56
N ASP A 209 -6.54 -6.34 34.46
CA ASP A 209 -7.87 -6.96 34.50
C ASP A 209 -9.03 -6.37 33.66
N GLY A 210 -8.72 -5.84 32.49
CA GLY A 210 -9.07 -6.51 31.23
C GLY A 210 -10.54 -6.63 30.76
N ASN A 211 -11.55 -6.29 31.56
CA ASN A 211 -12.97 -6.34 31.14
C ASN A 211 -13.85 -5.18 31.64
N GLU A 212 -13.60 -4.58 32.80
CA GLU A 212 -14.33 -3.36 33.22
C GLU A 212 -13.74 -2.09 32.59
N GLU A 213 -12.41 -2.04 32.42
CA GLU A 213 -11.71 -0.87 31.88
C GLU A 213 -12.24 -0.45 30.49
N LEU A 214 -12.62 -1.40 29.63
CA LEU A 214 -13.03 -1.11 28.25
C LEU A 214 -14.34 -0.29 28.19
N ASN A 215 -15.21 -0.36 29.20
CA ASN A 215 -16.40 0.48 29.27
C ASN A 215 -16.03 1.93 29.63
N SER A 216 -15.08 2.11 30.56
CA SER A 216 -14.49 3.41 30.88
C SER A 216 -13.70 3.98 29.69
N GLN A 217 -13.01 3.14 28.91
CA GLN A 217 -12.29 3.52 27.70
C GLN A 217 -13.24 3.96 26.57
N ALA A 218 -14.33 3.24 26.32
CA ALA A 218 -15.35 3.65 25.35
C ALA A 218 -16.03 4.97 25.75
N SER A 219 -16.16 5.22 27.07
CA SER A 219 -16.64 6.49 27.62
C SER A 219 -15.62 7.63 27.43
N ALA A 220 -14.34 7.39 27.71
CA ALA A 220 -13.25 8.38 27.50
C ALA A 220 -13.00 8.71 26.02
N ASN A 221 -13.21 7.73 25.14
CA ASN A 221 -13.12 7.89 23.69
C ASN A 221 -14.46 8.31 23.04
N SER A 222 -15.52 8.59 23.82
CA SER A 222 -16.83 9.01 23.30
C SER A 222 -16.81 10.38 22.60
N GLU A 223 -15.85 11.25 22.96
CA GLU A 223 -15.60 12.52 22.26
C GLU A 223 -15.00 12.35 20.86
N ILE A 224 -14.48 11.15 20.53
CA ILE A 224 -13.70 10.91 19.31
C ILE A 224 -14.65 10.58 18.16
N THR A 225 -15.06 11.63 17.45
CA THR A 225 -16.00 11.55 16.31
C THR A 225 -15.32 11.31 14.97
N CYS A 226 -14.00 11.48 14.88
CA CYS A 226 -13.21 11.37 13.65
C CYS A 226 -12.03 10.42 13.82
N LEU A 227 -11.84 9.51 12.86
CA LEU A 227 -10.67 8.66 12.72
C LEU A 227 -10.11 8.81 11.31
N ASP A 228 -8.91 9.36 11.20
CA ASP A 228 -8.27 9.66 9.94
C ASP A 228 -6.98 8.84 9.81
N LEU A 229 -7.02 7.82 8.96
CA LEU A 229 -5.92 6.89 8.74
C LEU A 229 -5.27 7.08 7.36
N SER A 230 -5.40 8.30 6.82
CA SER A 230 -4.89 8.65 5.50
C SER A 230 -3.38 8.37 5.36
N ALA A 231 -2.95 7.95 4.17
CA ALA A 231 -1.58 7.53 3.83
C ALA A 231 -1.00 6.32 4.61
N SER A 232 -1.62 5.87 5.71
CA SER A 232 -1.14 4.74 6.52
C SER A 232 -1.75 3.39 6.10
N ILE A 233 -2.96 3.39 5.51
CA ILE A 233 -3.64 2.17 5.06
C ILE A 233 -2.98 1.60 3.81
N GLY A 234 -2.74 0.28 3.81
CA GLY A 234 -2.01 -0.42 2.74
C GLY A 234 -0.49 -0.26 2.82
N ARG A 235 0.03 0.62 3.71
CA ARG A 235 1.46 0.78 4.01
C ARG A 235 1.82 0.12 5.34
N SER A 236 1.44 0.72 6.46
CA SER A 236 1.65 0.21 7.82
C SER A 236 0.42 -0.49 8.40
N LEU A 237 -0.78 -0.08 7.98
CA LEU A 237 -2.05 -0.58 8.52
C LEU A 237 -2.79 -1.48 7.53
N ARG A 238 -3.34 -2.57 8.05
CA ARG A 238 -4.29 -3.44 7.34
C ARG A 238 -5.68 -3.28 7.94
N LEU A 239 -6.70 -3.16 7.10
CA LEU A 239 -8.10 -3.00 7.52
C LEU A 239 -8.60 -4.13 8.44
N LYS A 240 -8.11 -5.36 8.25
CA LYS A 240 -8.39 -6.49 9.15
C LYS A 240 -7.95 -6.19 10.58
N ASP A 241 -6.78 -5.60 10.75
CA ASP A 241 -6.18 -5.36 12.05
C ASP A 241 -6.83 -4.13 12.73
N ILE A 242 -7.23 -3.12 11.94
CA ILE A 242 -8.10 -2.02 12.39
C ILE A 242 -9.46 -2.56 12.87
N CYS A 243 -10.07 -3.52 12.16
CA CYS A 243 -11.30 -4.16 12.61
C CYS A 243 -11.13 -4.88 13.97
N LEU A 244 -9.98 -5.51 14.22
CA LEU A 244 -9.71 -6.16 15.51
C LEU A 244 -9.48 -5.15 16.64
N LEU A 245 -8.95 -3.95 16.33
CA LEU A 245 -8.76 -2.87 17.30
C LEU A 245 -10.09 -2.17 17.66
N LEU A 246 -10.91 -1.83 16.66
CA LEU A 246 -12.19 -1.14 16.87
C LEU A 246 -13.28 -2.04 17.44
N PHE A 247 -13.26 -3.33 17.08
CA PHE A 247 -14.24 -4.34 17.44
C PHE A 247 -13.53 -5.50 18.14
N SER A 248 -13.02 -5.24 19.34
CA SER A 248 -12.44 -6.31 20.17
C SER A 248 -13.52 -7.35 20.46
N PRO A 249 -13.30 -8.64 20.16
CA PRO A 249 -14.20 -9.67 20.63
C PRO A 249 -14.16 -9.66 22.16
N ALA A 250 -15.32 -9.55 22.80
CA ALA A 250 -15.42 -9.81 24.23
C ALA A 250 -14.79 -11.19 24.47
N LYS A 251 -13.76 -11.26 25.32
CA LYS A 251 -13.21 -12.55 25.74
C LYS A 251 -14.37 -13.28 26.41
N ALA A 252 -14.81 -14.39 25.83
CA ALA A 252 -15.62 -15.34 26.57
C ALA A 252 -14.78 -15.75 27.77
N ASP A 253 -15.29 -15.52 28.98
CA ASP A 253 -14.56 -15.83 30.20
C ASP A 253 -14.15 -17.32 30.15
N PRO A 254 -12.89 -17.66 30.49
CA PRO A 254 -12.48 -19.05 30.56
C PRO A 254 -13.29 -19.68 31.68
N ILE A 255 -14.30 -20.47 31.28
CA ILE A 255 -15.24 -21.18 32.15
C ILE A 255 -14.48 -21.73 33.36
N VAL A 256 -14.75 -21.13 34.54
CA VAL A 256 -14.37 -21.71 35.82
C VAL A 256 -15.09 -23.05 35.87
N LYS A 257 -14.33 -24.12 35.65
CA LYS A 257 -14.86 -25.46 35.40
C LYS A 257 -15.08 -26.22 36.71
N GLU A 258 -15.38 -25.49 37.77
CA GLU A 258 -15.65 -25.98 39.12
C GLU A 258 -17.03 -25.49 39.56
N LEU A 259 -17.97 -26.44 39.54
CA LEU A 259 -19.27 -26.45 40.22
C LEU A 259 -20.00 -25.10 40.42
N GLN A 260 -20.88 -24.79 39.48
CA GLN A 260 -22.10 -24.03 39.78
C GLN A 260 -23.32 -24.83 39.33
N ASP A 261 -23.59 -25.95 40.01
CA ASP A 261 -24.88 -26.66 39.91
C ASP A 261 -25.98 -25.79 40.53
N SER A 262 -26.53 -24.86 39.74
CA SER A 262 -27.64 -24.00 40.14
C SER A 262 -28.59 -23.83 38.95
N TRP A 263 -29.81 -24.33 39.11
CA TRP A 263 -30.82 -24.44 38.04
C TRP A 263 -31.59 -23.13 37.79
N ASP A 264 -30.89 -22.00 37.73
CA ASP A 264 -31.43 -20.69 37.31
C ASP A 264 -30.64 -20.14 36.12
N THR A 265 -30.91 -20.68 34.93
CA THR A 265 -30.41 -20.10 33.67
C THR A 265 -31.24 -18.89 33.26
N ALA A 266 -30.92 -17.74 33.85
CA ALA A 266 -31.19 -16.46 33.18
C ALA A 266 -30.33 -16.40 31.91
N ASP A 267 -30.97 -16.16 30.75
CA ASP A 267 -30.31 -16.14 29.44
C ASP A 267 -29.11 -15.17 29.42
N SER A 268 -27.89 -15.71 29.42
CA SER A 268 -26.66 -14.95 29.25
C SER A 268 -26.51 -14.52 27.79
N SER A 269 -27.33 -13.55 27.39
CA SER A 269 -27.30 -12.95 26.06
C SER A 269 -25.86 -12.54 25.71
N PRO A 270 -25.30 -12.96 24.57
CA PRO A 270 -23.93 -12.65 24.23
C PRO A 270 -23.79 -11.13 24.10
N SER A 271 -23.00 -10.52 25.00
CA SER A 271 -22.84 -9.06 25.05
C SER A 271 -22.42 -8.53 23.67
N PRO A 272 -23.03 -7.44 23.16
CA PRO A 272 -22.71 -6.92 21.84
C PRO A 272 -21.21 -6.59 21.74
N PRO A 273 -20.59 -6.76 20.55
CA PRO A 273 -19.17 -6.49 20.36
C PRO A 273 -18.85 -5.04 20.72
N ARG A 274 -18.00 -4.85 21.73
CA ARG A 274 -17.73 -3.54 22.34
C ARG A 274 -16.95 -2.65 21.37
N LEU A 275 -17.37 -1.39 21.25
CA LEU A 275 -16.81 -0.42 20.30
C LEU A 275 -15.78 0.48 21.00
N LEU A 276 -14.56 0.53 20.47
CA LEU A 276 -13.52 1.45 21.00
C LEU A 276 -13.87 2.92 20.76
N LEU A 277 -14.51 3.22 19.63
CA LEU A 277 -14.91 4.57 19.19
C LEU A 277 -16.44 4.59 18.90
N PRO A 278 -17.30 4.68 19.92
CA PRO A 278 -18.75 4.49 19.75
C PRO A 278 -19.42 5.60 18.91
N ASN A 279 -18.91 6.82 18.95
CA ASN A 279 -19.48 8.00 18.29
C ASN A 279 -18.78 8.34 16.95
N LEU A 280 -18.12 7.36 16.33
CA LEU A 280 -17.37 7.58 15.09
C LEU A 280 -18.33 7.93 13.93
N THR A 281 -18.17 9.14 13.38
CA THR A 281 -18.97 9.69 12.29
C THR A 281 -18.13 10.01 11.05
N HIS A 282 -16.86 10.35 11.23
CA HIS A 282 -15.92 10.70 10.15
C HIS A 282 -14.82 9.63 10.06
N LEU A 283 -14.66 9.00 8.90
CA LEU A 283 -13.66 7.98 8.64
C LEU A 283 -12.90 8.28 7.34
N SER A 284 -11.60 8.59 7.45
CA SER A 284 -10.75 8.70 6.26
C SER A 284 -9.90 7.45 6.09
N LEU A 285 -10.03 6.82 4.92
CA LEU A 285 -9.23 5.67 4.48
C LEU A 285 -8.39 5.99 3.24
N ALA A 286 -8.11 7.28 2.98
CA ALA A 286 -7.39 7.75 1.80
C ALA A 286 -6.00 7.08 1.68
N LEU A 287 -5.66 6.60 0.49
CA LEU A 287 -4.37 5.94 0.22
C LEU A 287 -3.33 6.96 -0.24
N ASP A 288 -2.06 6.68 0.03
CA ASP A 288 -0.97 7.41 -0.62
C ASP A 288 -0.93 7.04 -2.13
N PRO A 289 -1.05 8.02 -3.06
CA PRO A 289 -0.98 7.76 -4.50
C PRO A 289 0.34 7.13 -4.97
N HIS A 290 1.44 7.32 -4.21
CA HIS A 290 2.77 6.81 -4.54
C HIS A 290 3.05 5.41 -3.97
N SER A 291 2.28 4.95 -2.98
CA SER A 291 2.46 3.66 -2.32
C SER A 291 1.85 2.49 -3.10
N LYS A 292 2.26 1.27 -2.77
CA LYS A 292 1.68 0.03 -3.30
C LYS A 292 0.30 -0.19 -2.66
N ARG A 293 -0.74 -0.25 -3.50
CA ARG A 293 -2.14 -0.41 -3.06
C ARG A 293 -2.47 -1.83 -2.60
N ASP A 294 -1.93 -2.29 -1.47
CA ASP A 294 -2.33 -3.58 -0.85
C ASP A 294 -3.55 -3.42 0.07
N VAL A 295 -4.70 -3.18 -0.55
CA VAL A 295 -5.98 -2.89 0.15
C VAL A 295 -7.07 -3.86 -0.29
N SER A 296 -7.99 -4.18 0.61
CA SER A 296 -9.00 -5.24 0.42
C SER A 296 -10.41 -4.70 0.62
N TRP A 297 -11.17 -4.63 -0.48
CA TRP A 297 -12.60 -4.32 -0.47
C TRP A 297 -13.41 -5.30 0.40
N LYS A 298 -13.00 -6.57 0.50
CA LYS A 298 -13.61 -7.54 1.44
C LYS A 298 -13.48 -7.09 2.90
N HIS A 299 -12.33 -6.56 3.30
CA HIS A 299 -12.13 -6.04 4.65
C HIS A 299 -12.83 -4.70 4.86
N LEU A 300 -12.91 -3.82 3.85
CA LEU A 300 -13.77 -2.63 3.89
C LEU A 300 -15.23 -3.01 4.13
N LEU A 301 -15.75 -4.01 3.41
CA LEU A 301 -17.12 -4.49 3.59
C LEU A 301 -17.37 -5.01 5.00
N THR A 302 -16.44 -5.80 5.56
CA THR A 302 -16.50 -6.30 6.95
C THR A 302 -16.42 -5.18 8.00
N LEU A 303 -15.72 -4.08 7.68
CA LEU A 303 -15.62 -2.90 8.53
C LEU A 303 -16.92 -2.07 8.47
N SER A 304 -17.43 -1.83 7.25
CA SER A 304 -18.60 -1.00 6.99
C SER A 304 -19.88 -1.56 7.65
N SER A 305 -20.08 -2.87 7.65
CA SER A 305 -21.25 -3.49 8.30
C SER A 305 -21.28 -3.30 9.83
N LYS A 306 -20.16 -2.87 10.43
CA LYS A 306 -20.02 -2.57 11.86
C LYS A 306 -19.96 -1.07 12.18
N LEU A 307 -19.98 -0.18 11.17
CA LEU A 307 -19.95 1.28 11.34
C LEU A 307 -21.19 1.99 10.75
N PRO A 308 -22.42 1.70 11.22
CA PRO A 308 -23.65 2.32 10.73
C PRO A 308 -23.82 3.80 11.14
N THR A 309 -22.89 4.35 11.92
CA THR A 309 -22.86 5.74 12.40
C THR A 309 -22.09 6.69 11.48
N VAL A 310 -21.29 6.17 10.54
CA VAL A 310 -20.44 6.98 9.67
C VAL A 310 -21.27 7.80 8.68
N THR A 311 -21.06 9.10 8.70
CA THR A 311 -21.67 10.10 7.81
C THR A 311 -20.68 10.65 6.78
N HIS A 312 -19.38 10.63 7.08
CA HIS A 312 -18.32 11.14 6.20
C HIS A 312 -17.27 10.06 5.95
N LEU A 313 -17.07 9.69 4.68
CA LEU A 313 -16.11 8.66 4.25
C LEU A 313 -15.20 9.20 3.14
N SER A 314 -13.89 9.07 3.30
CA SER A 314 -12.93 9.20 2.18
C SER A 314 -12.35 7.86 1.79
N LEU A 315 -12.49 7.52 0.50
CA LEU A 315 -11.85 6.42 -0.19
C LEU A 315 -10.90 6.97 -1.28
N ALA A 316 -10.27 8.12 -1.05
CA ALA A 316 -9.37 8.71 -2.03
C ALA A 316 -8.22 7.75 -2.41
N TYR A 317 -7.90 7.74 -3.71
CA TYR A 317 -6.90 6.88 -4.37
C TYR A 317 -7.14 5.36 -4.29
N TRP A 318 -8.34 4.93 -3.87
CA TRP A 318 -8.68 3.51 -3.82
C TRP A 318 -8.63 2.85 -5.21
N PRO A 319 -8.08 1.62 -5.30
CA PRO A 319 -8.14 0.83 -6.51
C PRO A 319 -9.59 0.48 -6.85
N GLU A 320 -9.83 0.08 -8.09
CA GLU A 320 -11.14 -0.38 -8.57
C GLU A 320 -11.87 -1.36 -7.62
N PRO A 321 -13.19 -1.18 -7.40
CA PRO A 321 -14.02 -2.09 -6.59
C PRO A 321 -13.99 -3.52 -7.12
N CYS A 322 -13.31 -4.40 -6.37
CA CYS A 322 -13.08 -5.79 -6.75
C CYS A 322 -12.86 -6.67 -5.50
N LEU A 323 -13.54 -7.81 -5.42
CA LEU A 323 -13.43 -8.80 -4.35
C LEU A 323 -12.22 -9.74 -4.56
N THR A 324 -11.68 -9.81 -5.78
CA THR A 324 -10.61 -10.74 -6.18
C THR A 324 -9.42 -10.05 -6.88
N PRO A 325 -8.84 -8.96 -6.33
CA PRO A 325 -7.86 -8.13 -7.06
C PRO A 325 -6.57 -8.85 -7.46
N ARG A 326 -6.19 -9.93 -6.75
CA ARG A 326 -5.03 -10.77 -7.09
C ARG A 326 -5.32 -11.84 -8.15
N ALA A 327 -6.57 -11.97 -8.62
CA ALA A 327 -7.02 -12.96 -9.61
C ALA A 327 -7.14 -12.41 -11.04
N LYS A 328 -6.92 -11.11 -11.26
CA LYS A 328 -7.15 -10.43 -12.55
C LYS A 328 -6.39 -11.02 -13.75
N SER A 329 -5.29 -11.73 -13.51
CA SER A 329 -4.47 -12.41 -14.52
C SER A 329 -4.56 -13.94 -14.48
N SER A 330 -5.40 -14.52 -13.60
CA SER A 330 -5.56 -15.97 -13.46
C SER A 330 -6.79 -16.48 -14.20
N ILE A 331 -6.59 -17.54 -14.97
CA ILE A 331 -7.58 -18.16 -15.85
C ILE A 331 -7.64 -19.65 -15.49
N VAL A 332 -8.85 -20.22 -15.44
CA VAL A 332 -9.11 -21.64 -15.28
C VAL A 332 -9.68 -22.19 -16.58
N SER A 333 -9.07 -23.24 -17.10
CA SER A 333 -9.62 -24.02 -18.21
C SER A 333 -10.82 -24.85 -17.73
N SER A 334 -11.99 -24.58 -18.28
CA SER A 334 -13.21 -25.38 -18.11
C SER A 334 -13.00 -26.78 -18.71
N PRO A 335 -13.63 -27.83 -18.15
CA PRO A 335 -13.69 -29.16 -18.78
C PRO A 335 -14.25 -29.14 -20.20
N HIS A 336 -14.97 -28.08 -20.58
CA HIS A 336 -15.53 -27.87 -21.92
C HIS A 336 -14.57 -27.09 -22.88
N GLY A 337 -13.29 -26.97 -22.53
CA GLY A 337 -12.26 -26.32 -23.36
C GLY A 337 -12.27 -24.79 -23.35
N GLN A 338 -13.22 -24.16 -22.66
CA GLN A 338 -13.30 -22.70 -22.54
C GLN A 338 -12.44 -22.18 -21.39
N ASN A 339 -11.63 -21.16 -21.65
CA ASN A 339 -10.83 -20.48 -20.64
C ASN A 339 -11.69 -19.42 -19.92
N ILE A 340 -12.02 -19.68 -18.66
CA ILE A 340 -12.85 -18.80 -17.82
C ILE A 340 -11.94 -18.09 -16.81
N PRO A 341 -12.05 -16.77 -16.60
CA PRO A 341 -11.26 -16.10 -15.57
C PRO A 341 -11.58 -16.62 -14.16
N TYR A 342 -10.57 -16.72 -13.30
CA TYR A 342 -10.71 -17.20 -11.92
C TYR A 342 -11.36 -16.17 -10.99
N GLY A 343 -11.19 -14.88 -11.30
CA GLY A 343 -11.88 -13.76 -10.66
C GLY A 343 -13.05 -13.27 -11.52
N GLY A 344 -13.99 -12.56 -10.88
CA GLY A 344 -15.10 -11.90 -11.58
C GLY A 344 -14.67 -10.72 -12.44
N THR A 345 -13.44 -10.23 -12.31
CA THR A 345 -12.85 -9.21 -13.18
C THR A 345 -11.49 -9.64 -13.70
N THR A 346 -11.22 -9.28 -14.96
CA THR A 346 -9.95 -9.51 -15.66
C THR A 346 -9.21 -8.19 -15.89
N ILE A 347 -8.01 -8.26 -16.48
CA ILE A 347 -7.27 -7.07 -16.95
C ILE A 347 -8.06 -6.28 -18.02
N TYR A 348 -8.95 -6.94 -18.78
CA TYR A 348 -9.66 -6.33 -19.90
C TYR A 348 -11.16 -6.09 -19.67
N SER A 349 -11.71 -6.54 -18.52
CA SER A 349 -13.15 -6.45 -18.22
C SER A 349 -13.73 -5.05 -18.43
N HIS A 350 -13.03 -4.00 -18.00
CA HIS A 350 -13.53 -2.63 -18.09
C HIS A 350 -13.15 -1.90 -19.40
N SER A 351 -12.20 -2.42 -20.17
CA SER A 351 -11.67 -1.77 -21.38
C SER A 351 -12.13 -2.41 -22.70
N LEU A 352 -12.41 -3.71 -22.71
CA LEU A 352 -12.94 -4.45 -23.86
C LEU A 352 -14.36 -4.93 -23.58
N ASP A 353 -14.56 -5.66 -22.48
CA ASP A 353 -15.83 -6.36 -22.20
C ASP A 353 -16.91 -5.41 -21.64
N HIS A 354 -16.52 -4.23 -21.16
CA HIS A 354 -17.36 -3.24 -20.48
C HIS A 354 -18.14 -3.79 -19.27
N ASP A 355 -17.65 -4.88 -18.69
CA ASP A 355 -18.21 -5.55 -17.52
C ASP A 355 -17.87 -4.75 -16.26
N TRP A 356 -18.90 -4.29 -15.55
CA TRP A 356 -18.77 -3.59 -14.26
C TRP A 356 -19.45 -4.35 -13.11
N SER A 357 -19.89 -5.60 -13.33
CA SER A 357 -20.73 -6.37 -12.40
C SER A 357 -20.13 -6.49 -10.99
N GLU A 358 -18.88 -6.95 -10.84
CA GLU A 358 -18.20 -7.07 -9.54
C GLU A 358 -18.07 -5.70 -8.84
N ALA A 359 -17.84 -4.63 -9.60
CA ALA A 359 -17.70 -3.29 -9.05
C ALA A 359 -19.04 -2.71 -8.55
N LEU A 360 -20.10 -2.88 -9.35
CA LEU A 360 -21.47 -2.50 -8.99
C LEU A 360 -21.97 -3.28 -7.78
N LEU A 361 -21.64 -4.57 -7.67
CA LEU A 361 -21.93 -5.40 -6.49
C LEU A 361 -21.27 -4.84 -5.22
N VAL A 362 -19.97 -4.52 -5.26
CA VAL A 362 -19.23 -3.95 -4.12
C VAL A 362 -19.82 -2.59 -3.71
N LEU A 363 -20.11 -1.71 -4.69
CA LEU A 363 -20.69 -0.39 -4.43
C LEU A 363 -22.13 -0.49 -3.86
N ARG A 364 -22.94 -1.45 -4.33
CA ARG A 364 -24.27 -1.71 -3.75
C ARG A 364 -24.16 -2.19 -2.29
N MET A 365 -23.26 -3.14 -2.01
CA MET A 365 -23.04 -3.62 -0.64
C MET A 365 -22.57 -2.50 0.31
N LEU A 366 -21.70 -1.60 -0.16
CA LEU A 366 -21.26 -0.44 0.63
C LEU A 366 -22.39 0.56 0.88
N GLY A 367 -23.22 0.85 -0.12
CA GLY A 367 -24.39 1.73 0.04
C GLY A 367 -25.38 1.20 1.08
N ASN A 368 -25.58 -0.12 1.13
CA ASN A 368 -26.44 -0.76 2.13
C ASN A 368 -25.90 -0.59 3.57
N HIS A 369 -24.58 -0.67 3.76
CA HIS A 369 -23.97 -0.48 5.08
C HIS A 369 -23.89 1.01 5.48
N PHE A 370 -23.56 1.89 4.54
CA PHE A 370 -23.40 3.33 4.75
C PHE A 370 -24.65 4.15 4.39
N TYR A 371 -25.85 3.66 4.74
CA TYR A 371 -27.14 4.32 4.49
C TYR A 371 -27.34 5.68 5.24
N LYS A 372 -26.38 6.09 6.08
CA LYS A 372 -26.31 7.41 6.73
C LYS A 372 -25.30 8.36 6.07
N LEU A 373 -24.60 7.94 5.02
CA LEU A 373 -23.54 8.73 4.43
C LEU A 373 -24.07 10.04 3.82
N GLU A 374 -23.43 11.14 4.18
CA GLU A 374 -23.74 12.50 3.76
C GLU A 374 -22.60 13.06 2.89
N PHE A 375 -21.38 12.58 3.09
CA PHE A 375 -20.18 12.97 2.34
C PHE A 375 -19.40 11.74 1.88
N LEU A 376 -19.06 11.68 0.59
CA LEU A 376 -18.19 10.67 0.00
C LEU A 376 -17.06 11.32 -0.81
N ASP A 377 -15.82 10.98 -0.50
CA ASP A 377 -14.65 11.43 -1.25
C ASP A 377 -13.99 10.29 -2.04
N LEU A 378 -14.00 10.41 -3.36
CA LEU A 378 -13.41 9.50 -4.35
C LEU A 378 -12.33 10.20 -5.18
N THR A 379 -11.65 11.19 -4.63
CA THR A 379 -10.47 11.83 -5.24
C THR A 379 -9.46 10.78 -5.69
N GLY A 380 -8.94 10.82 -6.91
CA GLY A 380 -7.96 9.81 -7.38
C GLY A 380 -8.55 8.51 -7.92
N CYS A 381 -9.88 8.36 -7.92
CA CYS A 381 -10.58 7.15 -8.34
C CYS A 381 -11.14 7.21 -9.77
N ALA A 382 -10.66 8.16 -10.57
CA ALA A 382 -11.11 8.40 -11.96
C ALA A 382 -11.23 7.16 -12.87
N PRO A 383 -10.36 6.12 -12.80
CA PRO A 383 -10.49 4.92 -13.63
C PRO A 383 -11.84 4.20 -13.51
N TRP A 384 -12.50 4.27 -12.36
CA TRP A 384 -13.77 3.59 -12.10
C TRP A 384 -14.97 4.53 -11.91
N PHE A 385 -14.83 5.84 -12.17
CA PHE A 385 -15.95 6.79 -12.15
C PHE A 385 -17.12 6.35 -13.06
N GLU A 386 -16.83 5.65 -14.17
CA GLU A 386 -17.89 5.11 -15.03
C GLU A 386 -18.84 4.16 -14.28
N ALA A 387 -18.35 3.36 -13.33
CA ALA A 387 -19.18 2.46 -12.53
C ALA A 387 -20.32 3.18 -11.79
N LEU A 388 -20.12 4.45 -11.41
CA LEU A 388 -21.09 5.25 -10.68
C LEU A 388 -22.36 5.59 -11.48
N GLN A 389 -22.33 5.41 -12.80
CA GLN A 389 -23.45 5.67 -13.74
C GLN A 389 -23.81 4.46 -14.60
N ARG A 390 -23.13 3.31 -14.44
CA ARG A 390 -23.41 2.07 -15.17
C ARG A 390 -24.50 1.27 -14.45
N ARG A 391 -25.15 0.40 -15.21
CA ARG A 391 -26.14 -0.56 -14.73
C ARG A 391 -25.93 -1.87 -15.48
N ASP A 392 -25.97 -2.96 -14.75
CA ASP A 392 -25.94 -4.32 -15.30
C ASP A 392 -27.08 -5.13 -14.67
N GLY A 393 -28.15 -5.36 -15.43
CA GLY A 393 -29.38 -5.99 -14.95
C GLY A 393 -30.00 -5.31 -13.71
N HIS A 394 -29.85 -5.98 -12.55
CA HIS A 394 -30.30 -5.53 -11.22
C HIS A 394 -29.21 -4.86 -10.38
N ASP A 395 -27.97 -4.84 -10.86
CA ASP A 395 -26.82 -4.28 -10.17
C ASP A 395 -26.56 -2.87 -10.73
N PHE A 396 -26.71 -1.87 -9.86
CA PHE A 396 -26.44 -0.46 -10.15
C PHE A 396 -26.22 0.29 -8.84
N VAL A 397 -25.63 1.49 -8.92
CA VAL A 397 -25.49 2.38 -7.75
C VAL A 397 -26.82 3.14 -7.56
N ASP A 398 -27.62 2.74 -6.57
CA ASP A 398 -28.87 3.45 -6.27
C ASP A 398 -28.61 4.75 -5.50
N TRP A 399 -28.55 5.85 -6.25
CA TRP A 399 -28.40 7.20 -5.74
C TRP A 399 -29.67 7.81 -5.18
N SER A 400 -30.82 7.13 -5.28
CA SER A 400 -32.11 7.59 -4.78
C SER A 400 -32.46 6.98 -3.40
N SER A 401 -32.04 5.74 -3.14
CA SER A 401 -32.27 5.05 -1.86
C SER A 401 -30.98 4.93 -1.02
N CYS A 402 -30.15 3.91 -1.26
CA CYS A 402 -28.99 3.55 -0.42
C CYS A 402 -27.97 4.70 -0.32
N TRP A 403 -27.67 5.36 -1.44
CA TRP A 403 -26.80 6.54 -1.47
C TRP A 403 -27.59 7.86 -1.47
N GLY A 404 -28.89 7.84 -1.18
CA GLY A 404 -29.81 8.99 -1.29
C GLY A 404 -29.57 10.13 -0.29
N LYS A 405 -28.79 9.89 0.77
CA LYS A 405 -28.40 10.91 1.76
C LYS A 405 -27.10 11.64 1.41
N VAL A 406 -26.29 11.14 0.49
CA VAL A 406 -25.03 11.78 0.09
C VAL A 406 -25.34 13.16 -0.49
N ALA A 407 -24.95 14.20 0.23
CA ALA A 407 -25.14 15.59 -0.15
C ALA A 407 -23.89 16.16 -0.85
N VAL A 408 -22.71 15.61 -0.58
CA VAL A 408 -21.45 16.02 -1.21
C VAL A 408 -20.69 14.79 -1.70
N LEU A 409 -20.29 14.82 -2.98
CA LEU A 409 -19.49 13.79 -3.63
C LEU A 409 -18.24 14.44 -4.26
N ARG A 410 -17.03 14.03 -3.84
CA ARG A 410 -15.78 14.50 -4.49
C ARG A 410 -15.34 13.51 -5.56
N LEU A 411 -15.28 13.99 -6.80
CA LEU A 411 -14.81 13.29 -8.02
C LEU A 411 -13.63 14.06 -8.65
N TYR A 412 -12.65 14.49 -7.85
CA TYR A 412 -11.40 15.02 -8.38
C TYR A 412 -10.57 13.90 -9.03
N ALA A 413 -9.86 14.21 -10.11
CA ALA A 413 -8.94 13.28 -10.76
C ALA A 413 -7.84 12.79 -9.80
N GLY A 414 -7.45 13.60 -8.80
CA GLY A 414 -6.39 13.29 -7.84
C GLY A 414 -4.98 13.52 -8.40
N TRP A 415 -4.86 14.05 -9.61
CA TRP A 415 -3.62 14.53 -10.18
C TRP A 415 -3.85 15.78 -11.03
N ARG A 416 -2.81 16.59 -11.17
CA ARG A 416 -2.77 17.80 -11.97
C ARG A 416 -1.72 17.65 -13.08
N LEU A 417 -2.00 18.27 -14.22
CA LEU A 417 -1.10 18.31 -15.36
C LEU A 417 0.10 19.22 -15.03
N GLY A 418 1.31 18.71 -15.21
CA GLY A 418 2.54 19.49 -15.14
C GLY A 418 2.82 20.24 -16.44
N THR A 419 3.92 21.00 -16.50
CA THR A 419 4.31 21.77 -17.69
C THR A 419 4.57 20.84 -18.89
N GLU A 420 5.20 19.70 -18.64
CA GLU A 420 5.58 18.70 -19.67
C GLU A 420 4.51 17.61 -19.87
N ALA A 421 3.26 17.86 -19.48
CA ALA A 421 2.18 16.87 -19.57
C ALA A 421 1.92 16.40 -21.02
N LEU A 422 2.01 15.09 -21.24
CA LEU A 422 1.84 14.47 -22.55
C LEU A 422 0.39 14.63 -23.08
N PRO A 423 0.17 14.54 -24.41
CA PRO A 423 -1.18 14.51 -24.98
C PRO A 423 -2.06 13.40 -24.39
N SER A 424 -1.48 12.25 -24.05
CA SER A 424 -2.16 11.14 -23.35
C SER A 424 -2.63 11.53 -21.95
N ASP A 425 -1.81 12.27 -21.21
CA ASP A 425 -2.07 12.65 -19.82
C ASP A 425 -3.17 13.72 -19.78
N ARG A 426 -3.11 14.66 -20.74
CA ARG A 426 -4.15 15.66 -21.01
C ARG A 426 -5.48 15.00 -21.38
N ALA A 427 -5.46 14.02 -22.29
CA ALA A 427 -6.66 13.26 -22.69
C ALA A 427 -7.25 12.42 -21.53
N ALA A 428 -6.40 11.83 -20.68
CA ALA A 428 -6.85 11.11 -19.50
C ALA A 428 -7.48 12.05 -18.45
N PHE A 429 -6.91 13.23 -18.24
CA PHE A 429 -7.44 14.25 -17.34
C PHE A 429 -8.77 14.83 -17.85
N THR A 430 -8.87 15.19 -19.14
CA THR A 430 -10.14 15.64 -19.72
C THR A 430 -11.22 14.56 -19.64
N LYS A 431 -10.89 13.30 -19.97
CA LYS A 431 -11.82 12.16 -19.79
C LYS A 431 -12.30 12.07 -18.34
N ALA A 432 -11.42 12.19 -17.35
CA ALA A 432 -11.79 12.13 -15.93
C ALA A 432 -12.76 13.25 -15.51
N VAL A 433 -12.56 14.48 -16.01
CA VAL A 433 -13.46 15.60 -15.74
C VAL A 433 -14.81 15.43 -16.46
N GLU A 434 -14.81 14.90 -17.68
CA GLU A 434 -16.02 14.63 -18.45
C GLU A 434 -16.85 13.48 -17.86
N THR A 435 -16.22 12.39 -17.39
CA THR A 435 -16.92 11.32 -16.69
C THR A 435 -17.50 11.81 -15.37
N ALA A 436 -16.77 12.62 -14.59
CA ALA A 436 -17.30 13.26 -13.38
C ALA A 436 -18.53 14.16 -13.69
N LYS A 437 -18.47 14.98 -14.75
CA LYS A 437 -19.62 15.77 -15.25
C LYS A 437 -20.79 14.90 -15.73
N SER A 438 -20.52 13.70 -16.25
CA SER A 438 -21.55 12.74 -16.69
C SER A 438 -22.24 12.09 -15.49
N VAL A 439 -21.46 11.61 -14.52
CA VAL A 439 -21.94 11.05 -13.24
C VAL A 439 -22.79 12.07 -12.49
N GLU A 440 -22.35 13.33 -12.38
CA GLU A 440 -23.12 14.41 -11.78
C GLU A 440 -24.53 14.56 -12.42
N ARG A 441 -24.60 14.58 -13.76
CA ARG A 441 -25.87 14.65 -14.49
C ARG A 441 -26.73 13.39 -14.27
N HIS A 442 -26.13 12.21 -14.35
CA HIS A 442 -26.80 10.93 -14.12
C HIS A 442 -27.46 10.88 -12.74
N ILE A 443 -26.74 11.26 -11.68
CA ILE A 443 -27.27 11.25 -10.31
C ILE A 443 -28.40 12.27 -10.13
N ARG A 444 -28.24 13.50 -10.67
CA ARG A 444 -29.31 14.53 -10.64
C ARG A 444 -30.58 14.01 -11.32
N CYS A 445 -30.45 13.37 -12.48
CA CYS A 445 -31.57 12.74 -13.19
C CYS A 445 -32.19 11.57 -12.41
N MET A 446 -31.38 10.68 -11.80
CA MET A 446 -31.87 9.53 -11.03
C MET A 446 -32.61 9.98 -9.75
N ARG A 447 -32.12 11.02 -9.06
CA ARG A 447 -32.78 11.55 -7.86
C ARG A 447 -34.10 12.23 -8.19
N ALA A 448 -34.19 13.00 -9.27
CA ALA A 448 -35.43 13.67 -9.71
C ALA A 448 -36.17 14.42 -8.56
N GLY A 449 -35.42 15.09 -7.68
CA GLY A 449 -35.95 15.80 -6.51
C GLY A 449 -36.13 14.95 -5.23
N LYS A 450 -35.86 13.65 -5.27
CA LYS A 450 -35.86 12.75 -4.09
C LYS A 450 -34.48 12.76 -3.39
N GLY A 451 -34.50 12.64 -2.06
CA GLY A 451 -33.29 12.63 -1.23
C GLY A 451 -32.78 14.05 -0.94
N ARG A 452 -31.52 14.15 -0.49
CA ARG A 452 -30.90 15.47 -0.26
C ARG A 452 -30.41 16.09 -1.58
N PHE A 453 -30.33 17.42 -1.61
CA PHE A 453 -29.62 18.13 -2.68
C PHE A 453 -28.17 17.65 -2.74
N MET A 454 -27.63 17.45 -3.94
CA MET A 454 -26.29 16.92 -4.15
C MET A 454 -25.38 17.90 -4.87
N THR A 455 -24.24 18.17 -4.27
CA THR A 455 -23.11 18.89 -4.86
C THR A 455 -22.04 17.89 -5.28
N VAL A 456 -21.59 17.92 -6.53
CA VAL A 456 -20.42 17.17 -6.98
C VAL A 456 -19.24 18.12 -7.10
N GLU A 457 -18.28 17.96 -6.21
CA GLU A 457 -16.97 18.60 -6.30
C GLU A 457 -16.12 17.84 -7.32
N ARG A 458 -15.49 18.52 -8.27
CA ARG A 458 -14.66 17.92 -9.33
C ARG A 458 -13.72 18.98 -9.91
N ASP A 459 -12.66 18.54 -10.58
CA ASP A 459 -11.76 19.47 -11.27
C ASP A 459 -12.49 20.24 -12.39
N GLU A 460 -12.01 21.45 -12.65
CA GLU A 460 -12.46 22.29 -13.75
C GLU A 460 -11.45 22.24 -14.89
N LEU A 461 -11.95 22.30 -16.13
CA LEU A 461 -11.09 22.50 -17.28
C LEU A 461 -10.79 23.99 -17.36
N ILE A 462 -9.54 24.36 -17.14
CA ILE A 462 -9.05 25.70 -17.47
C ILE A 462 -9.06 25.78 -19.01
N THR A 463 -10.01 26.57 -19.54
CA THR A 463 -10.21 26.82 -20.97
C THR A 463 -9.29 27.92 -21.48
#